data_AF-A0A2W6AAH9-F1
#
_entry.id   AF-A0A2W6AAH9-F1
#
_cell.length_a   1.000
_cell.length_b   1.000
_cell.length_c   1.000
_cell.angle_alpha   90.00
_cell.angle_beta   90.00
_cell.angle_gamma   90.00
#
_symmetry.space_group_name_H-M   'P 1'
#
loop_
_entity.id
_entity.type
_entity.pdbx_description
1 polymer ?
#
loop_
_entity_poly.entity_id
_entity_poly.type
_entity_poly.pdbx_seq_one_letter_code
_entity_poly.pdbx_strand_id
1 'polypeptide(L)'
;TFAGMGFGNAGVHVPHAVAYPIAGMVRAYVPRGYAGVAEALVPHGQSVIVTAPATFDFTYPTGPERHLRAAQLLGASLTGVTEANGRNLLPETILRIVQDTGGPVGVSAFGYGEADVGGLIEGTLKQERLLSGCPREVGQPELERIVRASLRH
;
A
#
# COMPACT_ATOMS: atom_id res chain seq x y z
N THR A 1 -20.35 6.93 3.14
CA THR A 1 -19.49 7.57 2.11
C THR A 1 -19.38 6.65 0.90
N PHE A 2 -19.08 7.16 -0.30
CA PHE A 2 -19.01 6.34 -1.54
C PHE A 2 -17.92 5.25 -1.49
N ALA A 3 -16.75 5.54 -0.91
CA ALA A 3 -15.69 4.53 -0.74
C ALA A 3 -16.14 3.36 0.13
N GLY A 4 -16.87 3.64 1.22
CA GLY A 4 -17.47 2.62 2.10
C GLY A 4 -18.42 1.66 1.39
N MET A 5 -19.23 2.18 0.47
CA MET A 5 -20.11 1.33 -0.35
C MET A 5 -19.31 0.49 -1.36
N GLY A 6 -18.22 1.03 -1.90
CA GLY A 6 -17.34 0.31 -2.81
C GLY A 6 -16.66 -0.90 -2.15
N PHE A 7 -15.80 -0.66 -1.15
CA PHE A 7 -15.06 -1.75 -0.50
C PHE A 7 -15.96 -2.66 0.33
N GLY A 8 -17.12 -2.17 0.81
CA GLY A 8 -18.08 -3.00 1.54
C GLY A 8 -18.61 -4.17 0.70
N ASN A 9 -18.69 -3.99 -0.62
CA ASN A 9 -19.14 -5.03 -1.55
C ASN A 9 -18.00 -5.71 -2.32
N ALA A 10 -16.97 -4.97 -2.72
CA ALA A 10 -15.86 -5.49 -3.52
C ALA A 10 -14.72 -6.08 -2.66
N GLY A 11 -14.66 -5.74 -1.38
CA GLY A 11 -13.53 -6.07 -0.51
C GLY A 11 -12.30 -5.17 -0.72
N VAL A 12 -11.21 -5.57 -0.08
CA VAL A 12 -9.86 -4.97 -0.18
C VAL A 12 -8.83 -6.09 -0.18
N HIS A 13 -7.56 -5.79 -0.50
CA HIS A 13 -6.54 -6.82 -0.66
C HIS A 13 -5.19 -6.46 -0.02
N VAL A 14 -4.07 -6.85 -0.65
CA VAL A 14 -2.68 -6.77 -0.17
C VAL A 14 -2.33 -5.55 0.71
N PRO A 15 -2.63 -4.28 0.36
CA PRO A 15 -2.21 -3.15 1.19
C PRO A 15 -2.88 -3.17 2.56
N HIS A 16 -4.13 -3.64 2.63
CA HIS A 16 -4.83 -3.84 3.90
C HIS A 16 -4.31 -5.06 4.64
N ALA A 17 -3.94 -6.15 3.95
CA ALA A 17 -3.34 -7.31 4.59
C ALA A 17 -1.99 -6.95 5.25
N VAL A 18 -1.12 -6.23 4.55
CA VAL A 18 0.19 -5.79 5.06
C VAL A 18 0.05 -4.73 6.17
N ALA A 19 -1.04 -3.96 6.18
CA ALA A 19 -1.29 -2.97 7.21
C ALA A 19 -1.42 -3.57 8.63
N TYR A 20 -1.87 -4.83 8.76
CA TYR A 20 -1.98 -5.52 10.06
C TYR A 20 -0.62 -5.70 10.75
N PRO A 21 0.38 -6.36 10.15
CA PRO A 21 1.71 -6.46 10.76
C PRO A 21 2.41 -5.11 10.86
N ILE A 22 2.23 -4.17 9.92
CA ILE A 22 2.78 -2.81 10.07
C ILE A 22 2.29 -2.13 11.35
N ALA A 23 1.01 -2.26 11.70
CA ALA A 23 0.48 -1.67 12.92
C ALA A 23 0.81 -2.52 14.16
N GLY A 24 0.71 -3.85 14.05
CA GLY A 24 0.87 -4.77 15.19
C GLY A 24 2.31 -4.99 15.65
N MET A 25 3.30 -4.72 14.79
CA MET A 25 4.72 -4.90 15.10
C MET A 25 5.44 -3.57 15.37
N VAL A 26 4.70 -2.45 15.41
CA VAL A 26 5.31 -1.13 15.55
C VAL A 26 5.95 -0.98 16.92
N ARG A 27 7.17 -0.43 16.95
CA ARG A 27 7.94 -0.31 18.20
C ARG A 27 7.87 1.07 18.84
N ALA A 28 7.94 2.13 18.03
CA ALA A 28 8.14 3.49 18.56
C ALA A 28 7.46 4.61 17.75
N TYR A 29 6.81 4.31 16.63
CA TYR A 29 6.20 5.35 15.82
C TYR A 29 4.97 5.94 16.52
N VAL A 30 4.93 7.27 16.62
CA VAL A 30 3.78 8.05 17.07
C VAL A 30 3.51 9.13 16.03
N PRO A 31 2.31 9.16 15.41
CA PRO A 31 2.01 10.11 14.36
C PRO A 31 1.92 11.54 14.90
N ARG A 32 2.29 12.51 14.06
CA ARG A 32 2.16 13.93 14.38
C ARG A 32 0.71 14.26 14.77
N GLY A 33 0.55 14.99 15.87
CA GLY A 33 -0.77 15.38 16.39
C GLY A 33 -1.36 14.42 17.42
N TYR A 34 -0.70 13.29 17.70
CA TYR A 34 -1.11 12.31 18.71
C TYR A 34 -0.20 12.38 19.95
N ALA A 35 0.20 13.58 20.35
CA ALA A 35 1.02 13.76 21.55
C ALA A 35 0.30 13.22 22.79
N GLY A 36 1.02 12.52 23.66
CA GLY A 36 0.49 11.98 24.92
C GLY A 36 -0.18 10.61 24.83
N VAL A 37 -0.17 9.93 23.69
CA VAL A 37 -0.50 8.50 23.63
C VAL A 37 0.61 7.69 24.30
N ALA A 38 0.22 6.71 25.12
CA ALA A 38 1.16 5.89 25.88
C ALA A 38 1.88 4.84 25.02
N GLU A 39 1.24 4.39 23.93
CA GLU A 39 1.70 3.28 23.11
C GLU A 39 2.05 3.74 21.69
N ALA A 40 3.03 3.07 21.08
CA ALA A 40 3.33 3.24 19.66
C ALA A 40 2.12 2.81 18.81
N LEU A 41 1.82 3.56 17.75
CA LEU A 41 0.69 3.28 16.87
C LEU A 41 0.96 3.80 15.47
N VAL A 42 0.49 3.06 14.46
CA VAL A 42 0.43 3.54 13.07
C VAL A 42 -1.05 3.72 12.70
N PRO A 43 -1.50 4.92 12.31
CA PRO A 43 -2.87 5.11 11.81
C PRO A 43 -3.14 4.19 10.62
N HIS A 44 -4.31 3.55 10.59
CA HIS A 44 -4.62 2.54 9.57
C HIS A 44 -4.42 3.04 8.13
N GLY A 45 -4.85 4.27 7.82
CA GLY A 45 -4.64 4.85 6.48
C GLY A 45 -3.15 4.97 6.11
N GLN A 46 -2.29 5.26 7.08
CA GLN A 46 -0.85 5.34 6.87
C GLN A 46 -0.22 3.95 6.67
N SER A 47 -0.66 2.94 7.42
CA SER A 47 -0.15 1.57 7.23
C SER A 47 -0.62 0.93 5.92
N VAL A 48 -1.79 1.33 5.41
CA VAL A 48 -2.29 0.90 4.09
C VAL A 48 -1.53 1.59 2.95
N ILE A 49 -1.38 2.92 3.01
CA ILE A 49 -0.90 3.68 1.85
C ILE A 49 0.56 3.40 1.49
N VAL A 50 1.41 3.08 2.47
CA VAL A 50 2.86 2.89 2.25
C VAL A 50 3.21 1.70 1.36
N THR A 51 2.31 0.73 1.20
CA THR A 51 2.49 -0.46 0.36
C THR A 51 1.61 -0.44 -0.90
N ALA A 52 0.71 0.55 -1.01
CA ALA A 52 -0.19 0.67 -2.15
C ALA A 52 0.54 0.88 -3.49
N PRO A 53 1.56 1.77 -3.61
CA PRO A 53 2.29 1.95 -4.87
C PRO A 53 2.91 0.65 -5.39
N ALA A 54 3.68 -0.06 -4.57
CA ALA A 54 4.29 -1.35 -4.95
C ALA A 54 3.22 -2.41 -5.28
N THR A 55 2.10 -2.41 -4.55
CA THR A 55 1.00 -3.33 -4.86
C THR A 55 0.36 -3.01 -6.21
N PHE A 56 0.12 -1.73 -6.54
CA PHE A 56 -0.47 -1.34 -7.81
C PHE A 56 0.47 -1.59 -8.99
N ASP A 57 1.78 -1.50 -8.79
CA ASP A 57 2.74 -1.98 -9.78
C ASP A 57 2.58 -3.50 -10.01
N PHE A 58 2.54 -4.27 -8.93
CA PHE A 58 2.37 -5.72 -8.98
C PHE A 58 1.06 -6.16 -9.66
N THR A 59 -0.07 -5.50 -9.36
CA THR A 59 -1.38 -5.86 -9.91
C THR A 59 -1.66 -5.27 -11.29
N TYR A 60 -0.81 -4.38 -11.80
CA TYR A 60 -1.01 -3.72 -13.10
C TYR A 60 -1.40 -4.67 -14.25
N PRO A 61 -0.78 -5.86 -14.44
CA PRO A 61 -1.15 -6.78 -15.51
C PRO A 61 -2.59 -7.31 -15.47
N THR A 62 -3.29 -7.17 -14.34
CA THR A 62 -4.65 -7.70 -14.17
C THR A 62 -5.74 -6.78 -14.72
N GLY A 63 -5.39 -5.52 -15.00
CA GLY A 63 -6.30 -4.53 -15.61
C GLY A 63 -5.60 -3.19 -15.82
N PRO A 64 -4.65 -3.10 -16.78
CA PRO A 64 -3.93 -1.85 -17.07
C PRO A 64 -4.85 -0.64 -17.26
N GLU A 65 -5.96 -0.82 -17.97
CA GLU A 65 -6.97 0.21 -18.24
C GLU A 65 -7.58 0.78 -16.96
N ARG A 66 -7.82 -0.08 -15.95
CA ARG A 66 -8.35 0.34 -14.64
C ARG A 66 -7.32 1.13 -13.85
N HIS A 67 -6.06 0.72 -13.90
CA HIS A 67 -4.96 1.44 -13.25
C HIS A 67 -4.77 2.83 -13.86
N LEU A 68 -4.74 2.93 -15.19
CA LEU A 68 -4.64 4.22 -15.89
C LEU A 68 -5.83 5.12 -15.62
N ARG A 69 -7.05 4.55 -15.61
CA ARG A 69 -8.25 5.29 -15.25
C ARG A 69 -8.20 5.81 -13.82
N ALA A 70 -7.74 5.01 -12.87
CA ALA A 70 -7.56 5.46 -11.49
C ALA A 70 -6.53 6.58 -11.38
N ALA A 71 -5.39 6.47 -12.08
CA ALA A 71 -4.38 7.53 -12.10
C ALA A 71 -4.95 8.85 -12.65
N GLN A 72 -5.71 8.79 -13.75
CA GLN A 72 -6.37 9.95 -14.34
C GLN A 72 -7.36 10.61 -13.39
N LEU A 73 -8.18 9.81 -12.68
CA LEU A 73 -9.12 10.31 -11.68
C LEU A 73 -8.42 11.00 -10.50
N LEU A 74 -7.19 10.59 -10.21
CA LEU A 74 -6.30 11.20 -9.21
C LEU A 74 -5.47 12.36 -9.77
N GLY A 75 -5.73 12.80 -11.01
CA GLY A 75 -5.12 13.99 -11.62
C GLY A 75 -3.89 13.72 -12.50
N ALA A 76 -3.60 12.47 -12.86
CA ALA A 76 -2.54 12.17 -13.82
C ALA A 76 -2.94 12.50 -15.27
N SER A 77 -1.97 12.95 -16.08
CA SER A 77 -2.15 13.07 -17.53
C SER A 77 -1.89 11.73 -18.21
N LEU A 78 -2.76 11.35 -19.16
CA LEU A 78 -2.57 10.16 -20.00
C LEU A 78 -1.93 10.49 -21.37
N THR A 79 -1.42 11.72 -21.55
CA THR A 79 -0.82 12.13 -22.83
C THR A 79 0.40 11.27 -23.13
N GLY A 80 0.37 10.50 -24.22
CA GLY A 80 1.45 9.59 -24.61
C GLY A 80 1.54 8.30 -23.77
N VAL A 81 0.59 8.08 -22.86
CA VAL A 81 0.54 6.88 -22.02
C VAL A 81 -0.30 5.81 -22.71
N THR A 82 0.24 4.60 -22.77
CA THR A 82 -0.43 3.39 -23.25
C THR A 82 -0.37 2.32 -22.17
N GLU A 83 -1.16 1.26 -22.33
CA GLU A 83 -1.11 0.12 -21.41
C GLU A 83 0.30 -0.51 -21.33
N ALA A 84 1.10 -0.40 -22.39
CA ALA A 84 2.45 -0.94 -22.43
C ALA A 84 3.48 -0.14 -21.60
N ASN A 85 3.28 1.18 -21.42
CA ASN A 85 4.24 2.05 -20.73
C ASN A 85 3.70 2.71 -19.45
N GLY A 86 2.41 2.54 -19.13
CA GLY A 86 1.74 3.27 -18.07
C GLY A 86 1.73 2.60 -16.68
N ARG A 87 2.47 1.50 -16.51
CA ARG A 87 2.54 0.71 -15.26
C ARG A 87 2.79 1.55 -14.00
N ASN A 88 3.71 2.50 -14.09
CA ASN A 88 4.13 3.29 -12.94
C ASN A 88 3.25 4.51 -12.67
N LEU A 89 2.34 4.86 -13.59
CA LEU A 89 1.61 6.13 -13.51
C LEU A 89 0.74 6.22 -12.25
N LEU A 90 0.01 5.16 -11.90
CA LEU A 90 -0.80 5.13 -10.68
C LEU A 90 0.09 5.13 -9.42
N PRO A 91 1.10 4.25 -9.27
CA PRO A 91 2.07 4.32 -8.18
C PRO A 91 2.66 5.72 -7.96
N GLU A 92 3.18 6.35 -9.01
CA GLU A 92 3.79 7.69 -8.94
C GLU A 92 2.77 8.77 -8.55
N THR A 93 1.55 8.68 -9.08
CA THR A 93 0.47 9.63 -8.74
C THR A 93 0.09 9.53 -7.26
N ILE A 94 0.01 8.31 -6.71
CA ILE A 94 -0.25 8.08 -5.29
C ILE A 94 0.90 8.65 -4.44
N LEU A 95 2.15 8.36 -4.81
CA LEU A 95 3.32 8.84 -4.07
C LEU A 95 3.36 10.38 -4.01
N ARG A 96 3.08 11.06 -5.13
CA ARG A 96 2.98 12.52 -5.15
C ARG A 96 1.92 13.05 -4.20
N ILE A 97 0.71 12.46 -4.19
CA ILE A 97 -0.36 12.87 -3.27
C ILE A 97 0.05 12.66 -1.80
N VAL A 98 0.69 11.54 -1.50
CA VAL A 98 1.20 11.26 -0.14
C VAL A 98 2.24 12.30 0.27
N GLN A 99 3.18 12.63 -0.61
CA GLN A 99 4.20 13.65 -0.36
C GLN A 99 3.60 15.05 -0.19
N ASP A 100 2.65 15.45 -1.04
CA ASP A 100 1.96 16.74 -0.99
C ASP A 100 1.17 16.94 0.32
N THR A 101 0.72 15.85 0.93
CA THR A 101 0.01 15.85 2.22
C THR A 101 0.91 15.66 3.43
N GLY A 102 2.23 15.47 3.23
CA GLY A 102 3.19 15.17 4.29
C GLY A 102 3.01 13.77 4.91
N GLY A 103 2.38 12.85 4.19
CA GLY A 103 2.21 11.46 4.60
C GLY A 103 3.52 10.65 4.55
N PRO A 104 3.55 9.48 5.21
CA PRO A 104 4.72 8.62 5.24
C PRO A 104 4.96 7.96 3.90
N VAL A 105 6.24 7.86 3.52
CA VAL A 105 6.66 7.19 2.28
C VAL A 105 7.44 5.93 2.64
N GLY A 106 6.86 4.78 2.32
CA GLY A 106 7.39 3.46 2.66
C GLY A 106 7.31 3.09 4.14
N VAL A 107 7.59 1.82 4.43
CA VAL A 107 7.51 1.27 5.80
C VAL A 107 8.66 1.75 6.69
N SER A 108 9.77 2.22 6.11
CA SER A 108 10.86 2.80 6.92
C SER A 108 10.46 4.08 7.65
N ALA A 109 9.42 4.78 7.19
CA ALA A 109 8.83 5.91 7.91
C ALA A 109 8.31 5.53 9.31
N PHE A 110 8.04 4.23 9.55
CA PHE A 110 7.62 3.69 10.84
C PHE A 110 8.75 3.00 11.62
N GLY A 111 9.98 3.05 11.11
CA GLY A 111 11.15 2.43 11.72
C GLY A 111 11.40 0.97 11.32
N TYR A 112 10.72 0.46 10.28
CA TYR A 112 11.00 -0.86 9.73
C TYR A 112 12.21 -0.86 8.80
N GLY A 113 12.99 -1.95 8.83
CA GLY A 113 14.12 -2.17 7.92
C GLY A 113 14.13 -3.58 7.31
N GLU A 114 15.24 -3.92 6.66
CA GLU A 114 15.45 -5.22 6.00
C GLU A 114 15.22 -6.41 6.94
N ALA A 115 15.65 -6.28 8.20
CA ALA A 115 15.47 -7.33 9.21
C ALA A 115 13.99 -7.60 9.55
N ASP A 116 13.09 -6.66 9.27
CA ASP A 116 11.67 -6.76 9.60
C ASP A 116 10.84 -7.37 8.46
N VAL A 117 11.40 -7.43 7.25
CA VAL A 117 10.68 -7.90 6.04
C VAL A 117 10.07 -9.28 6.25
N GLY A 118 10.83 -10.22 6.84
CA GLY A 118 10.34 -11.57 7.11
C GLY A 118 9.12 -11.58 8.06
N GLY A 119 9.18 -10.80 9.14
CA GLY A 119 8.08 -10.70 10.10
C GLY A 119 6.83 -10.02 9.52
N LEU A 120 7.03 -8.97 8.70
CA LEU A 120 5.94 -8.31 7.99
C LEU A 120 5.25 -9.27 7.01
N ILE A 121 6.00 -10.09 6.29
CA ILE A 121 5.44 -11.10 5.39
C ILE A 121 4.68 -12.18 6.17
N GLU A 122 5.26 -12.72 7.25
CA GLU A 122 4.62 -13.75 8.06
C GLU A 122 3.28 -13.27 8.63
N GLY A 123 3.24 -12.05 9.19
CA GLY A 123 2.00 -11.47 9.69
C GLY A 123 0.97 -11.17 8.59
N THR A 124 1.43 -10.87 7.37
CA THR A 124 0.57 -10.64 6.20
C THR A 124 -0.06 -11.95 5.72
N LEU A 125 0.70 -13.04 5.67
CA LEU A 125 0.21 -14.36 5.23
C LEU A 125 -0.93 -14.88 6.11
N LYS A 126 -0.99 -14.47 7.38
CA LYS A 126 -2.10 -14.78 8.30
C LYS A 126 -3.41 -14.06 7.93
N GLN A 127 -3.38 -13.08 7.03
CA GLN A 127 -4.55 -12.32 6.58
C GLN A 127 -5.20 -12.93 5.32
N GLU A 128 -5.45 -14.25 5.32
CA GLU A 128 -5.89 -15.02 4.15
C GLU A 128 -7.12 -14.43 3.45
N ARG A 129 -8.14 -14.00 4.22
CA ARG A 129 -9.37 -13.41 3.69
C ARG A 129 -9.14 -12.12 2.91
N LEU A 130 -8.12 -11.35 3.27
CA LEU A 130 -7.75 -10.12 2.55
C LEU A 130 -6.91 -10.47 1.32
N LEU A 131 -5.96 -11.40 1.46
CA LEU A 131 -5.13 -11.83 0.34
C LEU A 131 -5.94 -12.47 -0.79
N SER A 132 -7.01 -13.20 -0.48
CA SER A 132 -7.91 -13.79 -1.49
C SER A 132 -8.67 -12.76 -2.33
N GLY A 133 -8.75 -11.50 -1.88
CA GLY A 133 -9.30 -10.39 -2.66
C GLY A 133 -8.35 -9.83 -3.73
N CYS A 134 -7.09 -10.28 -3.77
CA CYS A 134 -6.13 -9.81 -4.77
C CYS A 134 -6.51 -10.34 -6.17
N PRO A 135 -6.49 -9.50 -7.23
CA PRO A 135 -6.87 -9.91 -8.58
C PRO A 135 -5.86 -10.86 -9.28
N ARG A 136 -4.76 -11.18 -8.60
CA ARG A 136 -3.76 -12.16 -9.03
C ARG A 136 -3.22 -12.91 -7.82
N GLU A 137 -2.74 -14.12 -8.05
CA GLU A 137 -2.11 -14.95 -7.02
C GLU A 137 -0.99 -14.18 -6.31
N VAL A 138 -1.00 -14.23 -4.98
CA VAL A 138 -0.05 -13.54 -4.11
C VAL A 138 0.36 -14.50 -3.00
N GLY A 139 1.62 -14.91 -3.01
CA GLY A 139 2.24 -15.71 -1.97
C GLY A 139 3.44 -15.00 -1.35
N GLN A 140 4.24 -15.75 -0.60
CA GLN A 140 5.46 -15.25 0.01
C GLN A 140 6.42 -14.54 -0.98
N PRO A 141 6.69 -15.06 -2.20
CA PRO A 141 7.60 -14.39 -3.14
C PRO A 141 7.08 -13.04 -3.65
N GLU A 142 5.76 -12.90 -3.84
CA GLU A 142 5.13 -11.65 -4.25
C GLU A 142 5.13 -10.64 -3.11
N LEU A 143 4.78 -11.09 -1.90
CA LEU A 143 4.80 -10.25 -0.70
C LEU A 143 6.21 -9.75 -0.40
N GLU A 144 7.24 -10.59 -0.56
CA GLU A 144 8.62 -10.16 -0.40
C GLU A 144 8.98 -9.04 -1.36
N ARG A 145 8.63 -9.16 -2.65
CA ARG A 145 8.85 -8.12 -3.64
C ARG A 145 8.12 -6.82 -3.28
N ILE A 146 6.85 -6.91 -2.88
CA ILE A 146 6.01 -5.76 -2.53
C ILE A 146 6.55 -5.05 -1.28
N VAL A 147 6.87 -5.78 -0.22
CA VAL A 147 7.35 -5.22 1.05
C VAL A 147 8.74 -4.61 0.88
N ARG A 148 9.66 -5.28 0.17
CA ARG A 148 10.99 -4.73 -0.13
C ARG A 148 10.92 -3.46 -0.98
N ALA A 149 10.11 -3.47 -2.04
CA ALA A 149 9.85 -2.29 -2.84
C ALA A 149 9.25 -1.13 -2.01
N SER A 150 8.59 -1.46 -0.88
CA SER A 150 7.99 -0.49 0.02
C SER A 150 8.90 0.00 1.15
N LEU A 151 10.20 -0.34 1.18
CA LEU A 151 11.10 0.14 2.23
C LEU A 151 11.35 1.65 2.16
N ARG A 152 11.61 2.22 0.98
CA ARG A 152 12.04 3.63 0.82
C ARG A 152 11.51 4.29 -0.47
N HIS A 153 10.24 4.09 -0.81
CA HIS A 153 9.63 4.68 -2.02
C HIS A 153 10.02 6.15 -2.26
#